data_AF-A0A1S3Y7E5-F1
#
_entry.id   AF-A0A1S3Y7E5-F1
#
_cell.length_a   1.000
_cell.length_b   1.000
_cell.length_c   1.000
_cell.angle_alpha   90.00
_cell.angle_beta   90.00
_cell.angle_gamma   90.00
#
_symmetry.space_group_name_H-M   'P 1'
#
loop_
_entity.id
_entity.type
_entity.pdbx_description
1 polymer ?
#
loop_
_entity_poly.entity_id
_entity_poly.type
_entity_poly.pdbx_seq_one_letter_code
_entity_poly.pdbx_strand_id
1 'polypeptide(L)'
;MAKYVASKLQENVSTISCPVPGCNGVLEPYYCRSILPKEVFDRWGDALCEKLILGFEKFYCPFKDCSVLLIDECRGGNFAITQSECPECKRLFCAKCKVAWHLGIMCEEFQKSNKDEKEKEEIQLMKLAKHRKWQRCPSCRIYVARNKGCNNMKC
;
A
#
# COMPACT_ATOMS: atom_id res chain seq x y z
N MET A 1 32.81 13.64 -19.13
CA MET A 1 31.45 13.07 -18.97
C MET A 1 31.20 12.55 -17.57
N ALA A 2 32.00 11.62 -17.02
CA ALA A 2 31.79 11.05 -15.68
C ALA A 2 31.69 12.09 -14.53
N LYS A 3 32.60 13.07 -14.48
CA LYS A 3 32.54 14.16 -13.47
C LYS A 3 31.27 15.01 -13.57
N TYR A 4 30.79 15.27 -14.78
CA TYR A 4 29.56 16.03 -15.02
C TYR A 4 28.34 15.25 -14.52
N VAL A 5 28.23 13.97 -14.88
CA VAL A 5 27.16 13.09 -14.38
C VAL A 5 27.19 13.01 -12.85
N ALA A 6 28.36 12.79 -12.26
CA ALA A 6 28.51 12.74 -10.80
C ALA A 6 28.09 14.04 -10.11
N SER A 7 28.46 15.20 -10.67
CA SER A 7 28.04 16.53 -10.17
C SER A 7 26.52 16.70 -10.23
N LYS A 8 25.88 16.29 -11.34
CA LYS A 8 24.41 16.38 -11.47
C LYS A 8 23.68 15.46 -10.50
N LEU A 9 24.21 14.28 -10.25
CA LEU A 9 23.67 13.39 -9.22
C LEU A 9 23.84 13.96 -7.81
N GLN A 10 24.92 14.68 -7.52
CA GLN A 10 25.08 15.41 -6.24
C GLN A 10 24.05 16.54 -6.07
N GLU A 11 23.63 17.16 -7.17
CA GLU A 11 22.53 18.15 -7.20
C GLU A 11 21.13 17.50 -7.15
N ASN A 12 21.02 16.18 -6.92
CA ASN A 12 19.78 15.39 -6.99
C ASN A 12 19.08 15.44 -8.37
N VAL A 13 19.84 15.67 -9.44
CA VAL A 13 19.33 15.68 -10.81
C VAL A 13 19.61 14.33 -11.47
N SER A 14 18.59 13.47 -11.56
CA SER A 14 18.70 12.15 -12.21
C SER A 14 18.36 12.16 -13.71
N THR A 15 17.64 13.16 -14.21
CA THR A 15 17.45 13.38 -15.66
C THR A 15 18.52 14.36 -16.15
N ILE A 16 19.58 13.83 -16.75
CA ILE A 16 20.77 14.61 -17.09
C ILE A 16 20.74 14.99 -18.57
N SER A 17 20.61 16.28 -18.85
CA SER A 17 20.65 16.81 -20.22
C SER A 17 22.07 16.79 -20.80
N CYS A 18 22.14 16.78 -22.13
CA CYS A 18 23.36 16.89 -22.89
C CYS A 18 24.13 18.15 -22.46
N PRO A 19 25.44 18.03 -22.13
CA PRO A 19 26.24 19.18 -21.72
C PRO A 19 26.58 20.15 -22.87
N VAL A 20 26.23 19.81 -24.12
CA VAL A 20 26.51 20.64 -25.29
C VAL A 20 25.46 21.76 -25.40
N PRO A 21 25.89 23.04 -25.43
CA PRO A 21 24.98 24.17 -25.59
C PRO A 21 24.13 24.05 -26.85
N GLY A 22 22.82 24.30 -26.75
CA GLY A 22 21.87 24.20 -27.85
C GLY A 22 21.42 22.77 -28.19
N CYS A 23 21.97 21.75 -27.53
CA CYS A 23 21.48 20.38 -27.65
C CYS A 23 20.41 20.10 -26.58
N ASN A 24 19.21 19.73 -27.01
CA ASN A 24 18.11 19.34 -26.12
C ASN A 24 18.09 17.84 -25.81
N GLY A 25 19.16 17.11 -26.13
CA GLY A 25 19.27 15.67 -25.86
C GLY A 25 19.35 15.37 -24.37
N VAL A 26 18.90 14.18 -23.98
CA VAL A 26 19.05 13.65 -22.62
C VAL A 26 20.02 12.47 -22.67
N LEU A 27 20.90 12.38 -21.67
CA LEU A 27 21.82 11.26 -21.55
C LEU A 27 21.07 10.04 -21.00
N GLU A 28 21.11 8.93 -21.74
CA GLU A 28 20.58 7.66 -21.27
C GLU A 28 21.68 6.83 -20.56
N PRO A 29 21.43 6.34 -19.34
CA PRO A 29 22.43 5.59 -18.57
C PRO A 29 23.01 4.41 -19.33
N TYR A 30 22.17 3.70 -20.10
CA TYR A 30 22.56 2.51 -20.86
C TYR A 30 23.77 2.77 -21.76
N TYR A 31 23.79 3.89 -22.49
CA TYR A 31 24.91 4.26 -23.37
C TYR A 31 26.13 4.79 -22.61
N CYS A 32 25.97 5.17 -21.35
CA CYS A 32 27.06 5.68 -20.52
C CYS A 32 27.76 4.59 -19.69
N ARG A 33 27.27 3.34 -19.69
CA ARG A 33 27.78 2.25 -18.84
C ARG A 33 29.27 1.97 -19.01
N SER A 34 29.80 2.04 -20.24
CA SER A 34 31.22 1.83 -20.53
C SER A 34 32.12 3.03 -20.21
N ILE A 35 31.52 4.22 -20.00
CA ILE A 35 32.22 5.50 -19.81
C ILE A 35 32.24 5.87 -18.32
N LEU A 36 31.24 5.43 -17.56
CA LEU A 36 31.06 5.78 -16.15
C LEU A 36 31.75 4.76 -15.23
N PRO A 37 32.38 5.23 -14.14
CA PRO A 37 32.74 4.35 -13.03
C PRO A 37 31.51 3.62 -12.49
N LYS A 38 31.66 2.35 -12.09
CA LYS A 38 30.57 1.51 -11.59
C LYS A 38 29.75 2.20 -10.50
N GLU A 39 30.42 2.81 -9.52
CA GLU A 39 29.76 3.51 -8.41
C GLU A 39 28.88 4.68 -8.88
N VAL A 40 29.32 5.43 -9.90
CA VAL A 40 28.55 6.55 -10.44
C VAL A 40 27.36 6.04 -11.26
N PHE A 41 27.57 4.97 -12.02
CA PHE A 41 26.51 4.32 -12.79
C PHE A 41 25.42 3.73 -11.88
N ASP A 42 25.82 3.00 -10.85
CA ASP A 42 24.90 2.39 -9.87
C ASP A 42 24.08 3.47 -9.16
N ARG A 43 24.75 4.53 -8.65
CA ARG A 43 24.07 5.68 -8.04
C ARG A 43 23.11 6.39 -8.98
N TRP A 44 23.44 6.47 -10.28
CA TRP A 44 22.51 7.03 -11.26
C TRP A 44 21.28 6.15 -11.43
N GLY A 45 21.48 4.83 -11.49
CA GLY A 45 20.40 3.84 -11.51
C GLY A 45 19.48 3.98 -10.31
N ASP A 46 20.04 4.02 -9.10
CA ASP A 46 19.30 4.21 -7.85
C ASP A 46 18.49 5.51 -7.89
N ALA A 47 19.11 6.64 -8.26
CA ALA A 47 18.43 7.94 -8.35
C ALA A 47 17.31 7.98 -9.40
N LEU A 48 17.40 7.18 -10.47
CA LEU A 48 16.33 7.03 -11.46
C LEU A 48 15.19 6.16 -10.91
N CYS A 49 15.51 5.04 -10.26
CA CYS A 49 14.53 4.19 -9.58
C CYS A 49 13.78 4.96 -8.49
N GLU A 50 14.50 5.70 -7.64
CA GLU A 50 13.91 6.55 -6.61
C GLU A 50 13.01 7.63 -7.21
N LYS A 51 13.43 8.28 -8.31
CA LYS A 51 12.60 9.27 -9.00
C LYS A 51 11.30 8.68 -9.56
N LEU A 52 11.35 7.47 -10.11
CA LEU A 52 10.15 6.75 -10.55
C LEU A 52 9.22 6.49 -9.36
N ILE A 53 9.78 6.00 -8.25
CA ILE A 53 9.04 5.70 -7.01
C ILE A 53 8.46 6.97 -6.35
N LEU A 54 9.12 8.13 -6.45
CA LEU A 54 8.62 9.41 -5.91
C LEU A 54 7.32 9.88 -6.58
N GLY A 55 7.09 9.49 -7.84
CA GLY A 55 5.85 9.82 -8.56
C GLY A 55 4.63 9.03 -8.07
N PHE A 56 4.84 7.96 -7.32
CA PHE A 56 3.79 7.08 -6.85
C PHE A 56 3.46 7.33 -5.37
N GLU A 57 2.19 7.12 -5.04
CA GLU A 57 1.73 7.23 -3.67
C GLU A 57 2.16 5.99 -2.87
N LYS A 58 2.72 6.20 -1.68
CA LYS A 58 3.19 5.12 -0.81
C LYS A 58 2.24 4.93 0.36
N PHE A 59 2.04 3.70 0.78
CA PHE A 59 1.28 3.38 1.98
C PHE A 59 1.76 2.06 2.60
N TYR A 60 1.61 1.92 3.91
CA TYR A 60 1.92 0.67 4.58
C TYR A 60 0.79 -0.34 4.37
N CYS A 61 1.15 -1.62 4.44
CA CYS A 61 0.19 -2.70 4.50
C CYS A 61 -0.89 -2.41 5.57
N PRO A 62 -2.20 -2.53 5.25
CA PRO A 62 -3.25 -2.20 6.21
C PRO A 62 -3.35 -3.12 7.44
N PHE A 63 -2.63 -4.25 7.42
CA PHE A 63 -2.61 -5.22 8.50
C PHE A 63 -1.52 -4.83 9.51
N LYS A 64 -1.92 -4.52 10.75
CA LYS A 64 -1.02 -3.98 11.81
C LYS A 64 0.18 -4.86 12.15
N ASP A 65 0.08 -6.16 11.89
CA ASP A 65 1.12 -7.17 12.06
C ASP A 65 2.01 -7.34 10.82
N CYS A 66 1.81 -6.53 9.78
CA CYS A 66 2.62 -6.49 8.58
C CYS A 66 3.06 -5.04 8.29
N SER A 67 4.36 -4.78 8.30
CA SER A 67 4.91 -3.41 8.14
C SER A 67 5.52 -3.16 6.77
N VAL A 68 5.18 -3.97 5.76
CA VAL A 68 5.71 -3.76 4.41
C VAL A 68 5.17 -2.46 3.81
N LEU A 69 6.03 -1.72 3.13
CA LEU A 69 5.69 -0.51 2.39
C LEU A 69 5.25 -0.91 0.96
N LEU A 70 4.09 -0.41 0.54
CA LEU A 70 3.50 -0.66 -0.76
C LEU A 70 3.48 0.63 -1.59
N ILE A 71 3.56 0.47 -2.90
CA ILE A 71 3.54 1.55 -3.88
C ILE A 71 2.25 1.43 -4.69
N ASP A 72 1.48 2.51 -4.75
CA ASP A 72 0.28 2.60 -5.58
C ASP A 72 0.65 3.02 -7.00
N GLU A 73 0.82 2.03 -7.87
CA GLU A 73 1.10 2.20 -9.30
C GLU A 73 -0.14 2.60 -10.13
N CYS A 74 -1.34 2.67 -9.51
CA CYS A 74 -2.61 2.84 -10.23
C CYS A 74 -3.01 4.30 -10.46
N ARG A 75 -2.25 5.29 -9.96
CA ARG A 75 -2.52 6.70 -10.27
C ARG A 75 -2.28 6.98 -11.77
N GLY A 76 -3.36 7.16 -12.52
CA GLY A 76 -3.34 7.63 -13.91
C GLY A 76 -3.82 6.63 -14.97
N GLY A 77 -4.13 5.38 -14.58
CA GLY A 77 -4.79 4.41 -15.46
C GLY A 77 -6.31 4.44 -15.31
N ASN A 78 -7.05 4.28 -16.42
CA ASN A 78 -8.52 4.11 -16.41
C ASN A 78 -8.98 2.82 -15.70
N PHE A 79 -8.06 2.01 -15.18
CA PHE A 79 -8.34 0.78 -14.44
C PHE A 79 -8.07 1.02 -12.96
N ALA A 80 -9.13 1.24 -12.18
CA ALA A 80 -9.04 1.26 -10.74
C ALA A 80 -8.87 -0.19 -10.24
N ILE A 81 -7.63 -0.68 -10.14
CA ILE A 81 -7.36 -1.91 -9.39
C ILE A 81 -7.68 -1.59 -7.93
N THR A 82 -8.84 -2.05 -7.47
CA THR A 82 -9.29 -1.84 -6.09
C THR A 82 -8.82 -2.96 -5.18
N GLN A 83 -8.72 -4.19 -5.67
CA GLN A 83 -8.28 -5.35 -4.89
C GLN A 83 -6.82 -5.71 -5.21
N SER A 84 -5.98 -5.79 -4.18
CA SER A 84 -4.60 -6.24 -4.31
C SER A 84 -4.21 -7.16 -3.16
N GLU A 85 -3.18 -7.98 -3.37
CA GLU A 85 -2.61 -8.86 -2.36
C GLU A 85 -1.29 -8.29 -1.84
N CYS A 86 -1.09 -8.33 -0.52
CA CYS A 86 0.18 -7.94 0.07
C CYS A 86 1.27 -8.97 -0.27
N PRO A 87 2.41 -8.56 -0.86
CA PRO A 87 3.49 -9.49 -1.21
C PRO A 87 4.13 -10.18 0.01
N GLU A 88 4.07 -9.55 1.19
CA GLU A 88 4.67 -10.06 2.42
C GLU A 88 3.72 -11.01 3.17
N CYS A 89 2.54 -10.52 3.58
CA CYS A 89 1.61 -11.30 4.40
C CYS A 89 0.55 -12.09 3.61
N LYS A 90 0.51 -11.94 2.28
CA LYS A 90 -0.40 -12.64 1.35
C LYS A 90 -1.90 -12.38 1.59
N ARG A 91 -2.22 -11.30 2.32
CA ARG A 91 -3.61 -10.92 2.62
C ARG A 91 -4.11 -9.89 1.62
N LEU A 92 -5.39 -10.01 1.27
CA LEU A 92 -6.07 -9.11 0.36
C LEU A 92 -6.43 -7.78 1.04
N PHE A 93 -6.28 -6.69 0.31
CA PHE A 93 -6.60 -5.34 0.78
C PHE A 93 -7.18 -4.50 -0.36
N CYS A 94 -7.84 -3.40 0.02
CA CYS A 94 -8.32 -2.43 -0.94
C CYS A 94 -7.23 -1.37 -1.22
N ALA A 95 -6.69 -1.31 -2.44
CA ALA A 95 -5.64 -0.34 -2.81
C ALA A 95 -6.16 1.11 -2.80
N LYS A 96 -7.42 1.32 -3.21
CA LYS A 96 -8.06 2.65 -3.22
C LYS A 96 -8.37 3.16 -1.81
N CYS A 97 -8.88 2.31 -0.91
CA CYS A 97 -9.26 2.69 0.45
C CYS A 97 -8.14 2.49 1.48
N LYS A 98 -7.10 1.72 1.15
CA LYS A 98 -5.95 1.39 2.00
C LYS A 98 -6.33 0.70 3.32
N VAL A 99 -7.29 -0.21 3.24
CA VAL A 99 -7.84 -0.97 4.38
C VAL A 99 -7.88 -2.46 4.02
N ALA A 100 -8.12 -3.31 5.02
CA ALA A 100 -8.44 -4.71 4.77
C ALA A 100 -9.58 -4.82 3.74
N TRP A 101 -9.51 -5.85 2.89
CA TRP A 101 -10.48 -6.00 1.81
C TRP A 101 -11.92 -6.03 2.34
N HIS A 102 -12.77 -5.15 1.81
CA HIS A 102 -14.17 -5.00 2.19
C HIS A 102 -15.06 -5.65 1.13
N LEU A 103 -15.32 -6.95 1.31
CA LEU A 103 -16.02 -7.76 0.33
C LEU A 103 -17.50 -7.36 0.24
N GLY A 104 -17.96 -7.03 -0.97
CA GLY A 104 -19.38 -6.74 -1.22
C GLY A 104 -19.83 -5.30 -0.94
N ILE A 105 -18.90 -4.39 -0.61
CA ILE A 105 -19.21 -2.96 -0.45
C ILE A 105 -18.29 -2.11 -1.34
N MET A 106 -18.90 -1.21 -2.11
CA MET A 106 -18.17 -0.32 -3.02
C MET A 106 -17.33 0.68 -2.24
N CYS A 107 -16.20 1.11 -2.78
CA CYS A 107 -15.29 2.04 -2.11
C CYS A 107 -16.00 3.34 -1.68
N GLU A 108 -16.92 3.85 -2.50
CA GLU A 108 -17.68 5.07 -2.23
C GLU A 108 -18.63 4.88 -1.04
N GLU A 109 -19.25 3.70 -0.92
CA GLU A 109 -20.14 3.34 0.19
C GLU A 109 -19.34 3.05 1.47
N PHE A 110 -18.18 2.40 1.33
CA PHE A 110 -17.22 2.19 2.40
C PHE A 110 -16.77 3.53 2.98
N GLN A 111 -16.34 4.47 2.13
CA GLN A 111 -15.85 5.79 2.57
C GLN A 111 -16.94 6.67 3.19
N LYS A 112 -18.17 6.63 2.66
CA LYS A 112 -19.32 7.34 3.24
C LYS A 112 -19.75 6.76 4.57
N SER A 113 -19.49 5.48 4.79
CA SER A 113 -19.72 4.85 6.06
C SER A 113 -18.51 5.09 6.95
N ASN A 114 -18.53 6.18 7.70
CA ASN A 114 -17.47 6.55 8.65
C ASN A 114 -16.83 5.33 9.35
N LYS A 115 -15.62 4.97 8.88
CA LYS A 115 -14.63 4.00 9.39
C LYS A 115 -15.08 2.52 9.55
N ASP A 116 -14.26 1.68 8.90
CA ASP A 116 -14.08 0.23 8.79
C ASP A 116 -15.27 -0.76 8.67
N GLU A 117 -15.05 -1.82 7.87
CA GLU A 117 -16.04 -2.89 7.60
C GLU A 117 -15.78 -4.23 8.25
N LYS A 118 -14.55 -4.52 8.70
CA LYS A 118 -14.40 -5.45 9.83
C LYS A 118 -15.15 -4.88 11.03
N GLU A 119 -15.10 -3.56 11.20
CA GLU A 119 -16.03 -2.81 12.04
C GLU A 119 -17.46 -2.95 11.54
N LYS A 120 -17.85 -2.79 10.26
CA LYS A 120 -19.26 -3.02 9.82
C LYS A 120 -19.81 -4.43 9.99
N GLU A 121 -19.06 -5.49 9.75
CA GLU A 121 -19.49 -6.89 9.93
C GLU A 121 -19.40 -7.29 11.42
N GLU A 122 -18.42 -6.78 12.18
CA GLU A 122 -18.50 -6.79 13.65
C GLU A 122 -19.69 -5.97 14.15
N ILE A 123 -20.04 -4.86 13.49
CA ILE A 123 -21.17 -3.98 13.84
C ILE A 123 -22.47 -4.67 13.44
N GLN A 124 -22.55 -5.40 12.34
CA GLN A 124 -23.71 -6.19 11.92
C GLN A 124 -23.87 -7.42 12.83
N LEU A 125 -22.77 -8.12 13.17
CA LEU A 125 -22.75 -9.19 14.16
C LEU A 125 -23.10 -8.68 15.57
N MET A 126 -22.64 -7.49 15.98
CA MET A 126 -23.01 -6.79 17.23
C MET A 126 -24.48 -6.39 17.23
N LYS A 127 -24.98 -5.85 16.11
CA LYS A 127 -26.39 -5.50 15.94
C LYS A 127 -27.27 -6.75 16.07
N LEU A 128 -26.87 -7.86 15.43
CA LEU A 128 -27.58 -9.14 15.50
C LEU A 128 -27.50 -9.78 16.90
N ALA A 129 -26.34 -9.80 17.55
CA ALA A 129 -26.14 -10.34 18.89
C ALA A 129 -26.97 -9.59 19.96
N LYS A 130 -27.07 -8.25 19.84
CA LYS A 130 -27.92 -7.41 20.71
C LYS A 130 -29.40 -7.70 20.50
N HIS A 131 -29.82 -7.86 19.25
CA HIS A 131 -31.20 -8.25 18.91
C HIS A 131 -31.56 -9.64 19.47
N ARG A 132 -30.59 -10.57 19.53
CA ARG A 132 -30.79 -11.98 19.95
C ARG A 132 -30.35 -12.30 21.41
N LYS A 133 -29.92 -11.32 22.23
CA LYS A 133 -29.44 -11.45 23.64
C LYS A 133 -28.27 -12.44 23.84
N TRP A 134 -27.32 -12.50 22.92
CA TRP A 134 -26.11 -13.33 23.03
C TRP A 134 -25.03 -12.66 23.92
N GLN A 135 -24.26 -13.43 24.71
CA GLN A 135 -23.19 -12.94 25.60
C GLN A 135 -21.81 -13.41 25.14
N ARG A 136 -20.70 -12.74 25.51
CA ARG A 136 -19.34 -13.19 25.17
C ARG A 136 -18.74 -14.05 26.27
N CYS A 137 -18.01 -15.11 25.91
CA CYS A 137 -17.27 -15.94 26.86
C CYS A 137 -16.10 -15.17 27.50
N PRO A 138 -15.92 -15.20 28.85
CA PRO A 138 -14.78 -14.57 29.52
C PRO A 138 -13.40 -15.10 29.10
N SER A 139 -13.29 -16.38 28.68
CA SER A 139 -12.00 -17.01 28.35
C SER A 139 -11.58 -16.88 26.87
N CYS A 140 -12.48 -17.09 25.90
CA CYS A 140 -12.12 -17.06 24.46
C CYS A 140 -12.74 -15.88 23.67
N ARG A 141 -13.60 -15.08 24.29
CA ARG A 141 -14.24 -13.86 23.74
C ARG A 141 -15.17 -14.04 22.52
N ILE A 142 -15.53 -15.27 22.17
CA ILE A 142 -16.54 -15.57 21.14
C ILE A 142 -17.96 -15.34 21.70
N TYR A 143 -18.92 -14.95 20.83
CA TYR A 143 -20.34 -14.81 21.20
C TYR A 143 -21.03 -16.17 21.36
N VAL A 144 -21.71 -16.36 22.49
CA VAL A 144 -22.46 -17.56 22.86
C VAL A 144 -23.94 -17.23 23.11
N ALA A 145 -24.82 -18.14 22.68
CA ALA A 145 -26.26 -18.01 22.81
C ALA A 145 -26.80 -18.88 23.95
N ARG A 146 -27.68 -18.33 24.82
CA ARG A 146 -28.34 -19.12 25.87
C ARG A 146 -29.49 -19.92 25.28
N ASN A 147 -29.40 -21.25 25.36
CA ASN A 147 -30.40 -22.13 24.75
C ASN A 147 -31.65 -22.31 25.67
N LYS A 148 -31.47 -22.63 26.97
CA LYS A 148 -32.56 -22.78 27.99
C LYS A 148 -32.05 -22.38 29.40
N GLY A 149 -32.90 -22.47 30.45
CA GLY A 149 -32.69 -21.93 31.81
C GLY A 149 -31.39 -22.26 32.56
N CYS A 150 -31.28 -21.71 33.79
CA CYS A 150 -30.06 -21.54 34.62
C CYS A 150 -29.04 -20.52 34.07
N ASN A 151 -28.33 -19.84 34.98
CA ASN A 151 -27.38 -18.77 34.66
C ASN A 151 -25.94 -19.26 34.44
N ASN A 152 -25.67 -20.56 34.63
CA ASN A 152 -24.35 -21.14 34.45
C ASN A 152 -24.16 -21.63 33.01
N MET A 153 -23.34 -20.94 32.21
CA MET A 153 -23.09 -21.24 30.80
C MET A 153 -21.67 -21.75 30.59
N LYS A 154 -21.52 -22.78 29.76
CA LYS A 154 -20.22 -23.28 29.28
C LYS A 154 -20.05 -22.91 27.81
N CYS A 155 -18.91 -22.32 27.50
CA CYS A 155 -18.51 -21.98 26.15
C CYS A 155 -17.85 -23.19 25.47
#